data_AF-A0A1X0CEH7-F1
#
_entry.id   AF-A0A1X0CEH7-F1
#
_cell.length_a   1.000
_cell.length_b   1.000
_cell.length_c   1.000
_cell.angle_alpha   90.00
_cell.angle_beta   90.00
_cell.angle_gamma   90.00
#
_symmetry.space_group_name_H-M   'P 1'
#
loop_
_entity.id
_entity.type
_entity.pdbx_description
1 polymer ?
#
loop_
_entity_poly.entity_id
_entity_poly.type
_entity_poly.pdbx_seq_one_letter_code
_entity_poly.pdbx_strand_id
1 'polypeptide(L)'
;AAERVRRATLNGREIDVSGYDESTGIPLRGLTAHNVVVVEADCRYSNTGEGLHRFVDPVDSQVYLYSQFETADAKRMFACFD
;
A
#
# COMPACT_ATOMS: atom_id res chain seq x y z
N ALA A 1 -2.83 4.33 -4.81
CA ALA A 1 -2.49 3.60 -3.56
C ALA A 1 -2.80 2.11 -3.76
N ALA A 2 -3.06 1.34 -2.70
CA ALA A 2 -3.54 -0.04 -2.83
C ALA A 2 -4.80 -0.09 -3.71
N GLU A 3 -4.90 -1.11 -4.58
CA GLU A 3 -6.10 -1.35 -5.40
C GLU A 3 -7.29 -1.72 -4.52
N ARG A 4 -7.04 -2.52 -3.47
CA ARG A 4 -8.08 -2.98 -2.56
C ARG A 4 -7.50 -3.22 -1.17
N VAL A 5 -8.16 -2.68 -0.15
CA VAL A 5 -7.91 -3.08 1.24
C VAL A 5 -8.86 -4.22 1.59
N ARG A 6 -8.31 -5.38 1.94
CA ARG A 6 -9.09 -6.57 2.30
C ARG A 6 -9.53 -6.54 3.75
N ARG A 7 -8.60 -6.16 4.64
CA ARG A 7 -8.80 -6.14 6.08
C ARG A 7 -7.86 -5.14 6.72
N ALA A 8 -8.31 -4.49 7.79
CA ALA A 8 -7.44 -3.70 8.65
C ALA A 8 -7.84 -3.86 10.12
N THR A 9 -6.86 -3.78 11.02
CA THR A 9 -7.09 -3.77 12.47
C THR A 9 -6.33 -2.64 13.14
N LEU A 10 -6.91 -2.09 14.21
CA LEU A 10 -6.28 -1.16 15.14
C LEU A 10 -6.29 -1.79 16.53
N ASN A 11 -5.12 -2.02 17.11
CA ASN A 11 -4.95 -2.65 18.42
C ASN A 11 -5.72 -3.99 18.52
N GLY A 12 -5.71 -4.76 17.43
CA GLY A 12 -6.40 -6.04 17.31
C GLY A 12 -7.90 -5.95 17.04
N ARG A 13 -8.50 -4.75 17.01
CA ARG A 13 -9.92 -4.53 16.68
C ARG A 13 -10.10 -4.25 15.19
N GLU A 14 -11.11 -4.83 14.56
CA GLU A 14 -11.35 -4.61 13.14
C GLU A 14 -11.75 -3.17 12.83
N ILE A 15 -11.26 -2.68 11.70
CA ILE A 15 -11.64 -1.41 11.11
C ILE A 15 -12.57 -1.69 9.92
N ASP A 16 -13.66 -0.95 9.82
CA ASP A 16 -14.49 -0.97 8.63
C ASP A 16 -13.73 -0.31 7.46
N VAL A 17 -13.37 -1.11 6.46
CA VAL A 17 -12.61 -0.70 5.28
C VAL A 17 -13.51 -0.48 4.05
N SER A 18 -14.83 -0.62 4.19
CA SER A 18 -15.77 -0.43 3.07
C SER A 18 -15.74 0.99 2.49
N GLY A 19 -15.35 1.97 3.31
CA GLY A 19 -15.17 3.37 2.91
C GLY A 19 -13.72 3.76 2.55
N TYR A 20 -12.84 2.79 2.26
CA TYR A 20 -11.48 3.10 1.83
C TYR A 20 -11.49 3.92 0.53
N ASP A 21 -10.73 5.02 0.55
CA ASP A 21 -10.49 5.89 -0.58
C ASP A 21 -9.01 6.24 -0.62
N GLU A 22 -8.37 6.20 -1.78
CA GLU A 22 -6.91 6.37 -1.86
C GLU A 22 -6.43 7.79 -1.58
N SER A 23 -7.31 8.79 -1.69
CA SER A 23 -6.98 10.19 -1.42
C SER A 23 -7.01 10.51 0.07
N THR A 24 -7.79 9.74 0.85
CA THR A 24 -7.98 9.97 2.29
C THR A 24 -7.49 8.82 3.18
N GLY A 25 -7.26 7.64 2.61
CA GLY A 25 -6.77 6.45 3.29
C GLY A 25 -7.82 5.74 4.14
N ILE A 26 -7.35 5.08 5.21
CA ILE A 26 -8.21 4.38 6.18
C ILE A 26 -8.33 5.27 7.43
N PRO A 27 -9.53 5.76 7.80
CA PRO A 27 -9.68 6.59 8.98
C PRO A 27 -9.45 5.78 10.26
N LEU A 28 -8.46 6.18 11.07
CA LEU A 28 -8.19 5.56 12.36
C LEU A 28 -8.95 6.30 13.47
N ARG A 29 -9.80 5.59 14.21
CA ARG A 29 -10.60 6.13 15.33
C ARG A 29 -10.28 5.40 16.62
N GLY A 30 -10.40 6.10 17.76
CA GLY A 30 -10.16 5.51 19.08
C GLY A 30 -8.68 5.20 19.35
N LEU A 31 -7.79 6.07 18.86
CA LEU A 31 -6.35 5.97 19.10
C LEU A 31 -6.05 6.06 20.59
N THR A 32 -5.05 5.29 21.02
CA THR A 32 -4.44 5.42 22.35
C THR A 32 -3.05 6.04 22.25
N ALA A 33 -2.31 6.12 23.36
CA ALA A 33 -0.92 6.59 23.35
C ALA A 33 -0.01 5.74 22.44
N HIS A 34 -0.27 4.43 22.33
CA HIS A 34 0.47 3.51 21.47
C HIS A 34 -0.49 2.67 20.65
N ASN A 35 -0.28 2.60 19.33
CA ASN A 35 -1.18 1.91 18.43
C ASN A 35 -0.42 0.94 17.53
N VAL A 36 -1.03 -0.21 17.27
CA VAL A 36 -0.59 -1.15 16.23
C VAL A 36 -1.68 -1.22 15.17
N VAL A 37 -1.32 -0.91 13.93
CA VAL A 37 -2.20 -1.05 12.78
C VAL A 37 -1.66 -2.17 11.90
N VAL A 38 -2.53 -3.12 11.54
CA VAL A 38 -2.23 -4.20 10.60
C VAL A 38 -3.17 -4.06 9.42
N VAL A 39 -2.63 -4.01 8.21
CA VAL A 39 -3.39 -3.86 6.96
C VAL A 39 -3.05 -5.00 6.03
N GLU A 40 -4.08 -5.65 5.50
CA GLU A 40 -4.01 -6.63 4.42
C GLU A 40 -4.60 -5.99 3.16
N ALA A 41 -3.78 -5.82 2.12
CA ALA A 41 -4.18 -5.12 0.91
C ALA A 41 -3.60 -5.76 -0.35
N ASP A 42 -4.32 -5.60 -1.46
CA ASP A 42 -3.85 -5.90 -2.81
C ASP A 42 -3.23 -4.63 -3.41
N CYS A 43 -1.95 -4.71 -3.74
CA CYS A 43 -1.19 -3.63 -4.36
C CYS A 43 -0.77 -4.04 -5.77
N ARG A 44 -0.88 -3.12 -6.73
CA ARG A 44 -0.44 -3.36 -8.11
C ARG A 44 1.02 -2.98 -8.29
N TYR A 45 1.72 -3.77 -9.10
CA TYR A 45 2.96 -3.31 -9.72
C TYR A 45 2.66 -2.32 -10.86
N SER A 46 3.61 -1.43 -11.12
CA SER A 46 3.59 -0.42 -12.16
C SER A 46 4.54 -0.75 -13.31
N ASN A 47 4.27 -0.19 -14.49
CA ASN A 47 5.21 -0.17 -15.62
C ASN A 47 5.65 1.28 -15.97
N THR A 48 5.26 2.29 -15.18
CA THR A 48 5.63 3.71 -15.40
C THR A 48 6.82 4.16 -14.57
N GLY A 49 7.22 3.35 -13.59
CA GLY A 49 8.37 3.61 -12.71
C GLY A 49 7.97 4.03 -11.29
N GLU A 50 6.71 4.40 -11.10
CA GLU A 50 6.11 4.78 -9.81
C GLU A 50 5.80 3.57 -8.93
N GLY A 51 6.07 3.68 -7.62
CA GLY A 51 5.81 2.62 -6.66
C GLY A 51 6.70 1.40 -6.94
N LEU A 52 6.11 0.20 -6.94
CA LEU A 52 6.80 -1.04 -7.30
C LEU A 52 6.75 -1.24 -8.82
N HIS A 53 7.84 -0.95 -9.52
CA HIS A 53 7.97 -1.17 -10.95
C HIS A 53 8.35 -2.61 -11.28
N ARG A 54 7.73 -3.16 -12.33
CA ARG A 54 8.06 -4.47 -12.91
C ARG A 54 8.49 -4.31 -14.35
N PHE A 55 9.65 -4.83 -14.72
CA PHE A 55 10.06 -4.93 -16.12
C PHE A 55 10.55 -6.33 -16.48
N VAL A 56 10.49 -6.65 -17.77
CA VAL A 56 11.11 -7.85 -18.35
C VAL A 56 12.32 -7.36 -19.15
N ASP A 57 13.51 -7.82 -18.79
CA ASP A 57 14.72 -7.41 -19.49
C ASP A 57 14.77 -8.09 -20.88
N PRO A 58 14.89 -7.35 -21.99
CA PRO A 58 14.97 -7.95 -23.32
C PRO A 58 16.26 -8.75 -23.56
N VAL A 59 17.30 -8.57 -22.73
CA VAL A 59 18.60 -9.26 -22.87
C VAL A 59 18.53 -10.69 -22.34
N ASP A 60 17.87 -10.92 -21.20
CA ASP A 60 17.84 -12.22 -20.51
C ASP A 60 16.42 -12.80 -20.31
N SER A 61 15.38 -12.06 -20.71
CA SER A 61 13.96 -12.41 -20.53
C SER A 61 13.52 -12.66 -19.09
N GLN A 62 14.30 -12.20 -18.09
CA GLN A 62 13.97 -12.31 -16.67
C GLN A 62 13.10 -11.14 -16.19
N VAL A 63 12.39 -11.37 -15.08
CA VAL A 63 11.56 -10.36 -14.42
C VAL A 63 12.37 -9.67 -13.34
N TYR A 64 12.42 -8.35 -13.40
CA TYR A 64 13.08 -7.52 -12.41
C TYR A 64 12.05 -6.58 -11.76
N LEU A 65 12.24 -6.38 -10.46
CA LEU A 65 11.44 -5.47 -9.65
C LEU A 65 12.34 -4.40 -9.05
N TYR A 66 11.91 -3.15 -9.13
CA TYR A 66 12.52 -2.06 -8.37
C TYR A 66 11.44 -1.14 -7.82
N SER A 67 11.76 -0.39 -6.78
CA SER A 67 10.85 0.62 -6.22
C SER A 67 11.34 2.03 -6.51
N GLN A 68 10.43 2.93 -6.85
CA GLN A 68 10.64 4.36 -6.68
C GLN A 68 9.43 5.00 -6.00
N PHE A 69 9.66 5.62 -4.85
CA PHE A 69 8.60 6.13 -3.97
C PHE A 69 8.45 7.65 -3.99
N GLU A 70 9.29 8.35 -4.74
CA GLU A 70 9.23 9.79 -4.79
C GLU A 70 8.03 10.28 -5.63
N THR A 71 7.23 11.25 -5.18
CA THR A 71 7.31 11.91 -3.86
C THR A 71 6.44 11.24 -2.79
N ALA A 72 5.34 10.59 -3.18
CA ALA A 72 4.38 9.95 -2.28
C ALA A 72 3.83 8.63 -2.85
N ASP A 73 4.71 7.83 -3.45
CA ASP A 73 4.35 6.57 -4.10
C ASP A 73 4.61 5.33 -3.22
N ALA A 74 5.14 5.50 -2.00
CA ALA A 74 5.31 4.37 -1.07
C ALA A 74 3.96 3.72 -0.73
N LYS A 75 2.91 4.53 -0.59
CA LYS A 75 1.52 4.08 -0.33
C LYS A 75 0.91 3.21 -1.43
N ARG A 76 1.56 3.10 -2.59
CA ARG A 76 1.17 2.17 -3.65
C ARG A 76 1.68 0.75 -3.41
N MET A 77 2.72 0.58 -2.61
CA MET A 77 3.33 -0.71 -2.33
C MET A 77 2.91 -1.26 -0.97
N PHE A 78 2.89 -0.44 0.07
CA PHE A 78 2.51 -0.86 1.43
C PHE A 78 1.80 0.27 2.18
N ALA A 79 1.11 -0.08 3.27
CA ALA A 79 0.44 0.90 4.12
C ALA A 79 1.47 1.76 4.89
N CYS A 80 1.38 3.08 4.74
CA CYS A 80 2.28 4.04 5.37
C CYS A 80 1.58 5.39 5.58
N PHE A 81 2.29 6.35 6.19
CA PHE A 81 1.82 7.72 6.44
C PHE A 81 2.49 8.70 5.45
N ASP A 82 2.35 8.39 4.17
CA ASP A 82 2.94 9.11 3.02
C ASP A 82 1.95 10.13 2.44
#